data_AF-A0A6A5G8L7-F1
#
_entry.id   AF-A0A6A5G8L7-F1
#
_cell.length_a   1.000
_cell.length_b   1.000
_cell.length_c   1.000
_cell.angle_alpha   90.00
_cell.angle_beta   90.00
_cell.angle_gamma   90.00
#
_symmetry.space_group_name_H-M   'P 1'
#
loop_
_entity.id
_entity.type
_entity.pdbx_description
1 polymer ?
#
loop_
_entity_poly.entity_id
_entity_poly.type
_entity_poly.pdbx_seq_one_letter_code
_entity_poly.pdbx_strand_id
1 'polypeptide(L)'
;MLLQFILLTATFHGFVYSGFPDYTPYTYPDSMTQSELCGQIKPSFFCDPNNIVARKKSSENETVQEEQFMEKELLYVRGETNCSCLQQSMCLKSPPRGYTISIAVVEKMHLDNNETSRESVLRAAKIFADVIRDRQNRGQCDDDLVIFLSARDQVVYTSVGSSIRVDDSVIRKISEQGEVFFKKMQYREGLEWMTKQYKHVLKEEKMDKLWNWPLPEWVLLTLAGLVLVVLATLICTIIYMCIRFCRKDRRDEYSMVEH
;
A
#
# COMPACT_ATOMS: atom_id res chain seq x y z
N MET A 1 26.57 -62.71 -23.16
CA MET A 1 25.12 -62.42 -23.06
C MET A 1 24.85 -62.04 -21.60
N LEU A 2 24.88 -60.75 -21.29
CA LEU A 2 23.69 -59.87 -21.21
C LEU A 2 22.81 -60.21 -19.99
N LEU A 3 22.95 -59.45 -18.90
CA LEU A 3 21.92 -58.52 -18.46
C LEU A 3 22.43 -57.67 -17.28
N GLN A 4 22.65 -56.39 -17.55
CA GLN A 4 22.72 -55.35 -16.53
C GLN A 4 21.31 -55.15 -15.94
N PHE A 5 21.15 -55.31 -14.62
CA PHE A 5 19.96 -54.83 -13.92
C PHE A 5 20.23 -53.38 -13.46
N ILE A 6 19.81 -52.43 -14.28
CA ILE A 6 19.71 -51.02 -13.89
C ILE A 6 18.38 -50.86 -13.14
N LEU A 7 18.45 -50.70 -11.82
CA LEU A 7 17.31 -50.31 -11.01
C LEU A 7 17.01 -48.82 -11.27
N LEU A 8 16.02 -48.55 -12.13
CA LEU A 8 15.38 -47.24 -12.25
C LEU A 8 14.41 -47.08 -11.07
N THR A 9 14.87 -46.45 -9.99
CA THR A 9 13.98 -45.93 -8.96
C THR A 9 13.42 -44.60 -9.44
N ALA A 10 12.24 -44.65 -10.05
CA ALA A 10 11.45 -43.46 -10.35
C ALA A 10 11.00 -42.83 -9.02
N THR A 11 11.71 -41.81 -8.55
CA THR A 11 11.28 -40.97 -7.43
C THR A 11 10.14 -40.08 -7.92
N PHE A 12 8.91 -40.57 -7.75
CA PHE A 12 7.71 -39.75 -7.84
C PHE A 12 7.76 -38.69 -6.73
N HIS A 13 8.33 -37.52 -7.04
CA HIS A 13 8.13 -36.30 -6.26
C HIS A 13 6.74 -35.76 -6.60
N GLY A 14 5.70 -36.44 -6.10
CA GLY A 14 4.39 -35.85 -6.02
C GLY A 14 4.45 -34.72 -5.01
N PHE A 15 4.55 -33.48 -5.47
CA PHE A 15 4.24 -32.32 -4.64
C PHE A 15 2.76 -32.42 -4.27
N VAL A 16 2.48 -33.01 -3.10
CA VAL A 16 1.16 -32.97 -2.50
C VAL A 16 0.94 -31.53 -2.05
N TYR A 17 0.22 -30.75 -2.84
CA TYR A 17 -0.32 -29.46 -2.40
C TYR A 17 -1.38 -29.72 -1.33
N SER A 18 -0.96 -29.78 -0.06
CA SER A 18 -1.84 -29.99 1.08
C SER A 18 -2.38 -28.65 1.58
N GLY A 19 -3.35 -28.08 0.86
CA GLY A 19 -4.21 -27.02 1.39
C GLY A 19 -5.38 -27.65 2.18
N PHE A 20 -5.71 -27.11 3.35
CA PHE A 20 -6.95 -27.49 4.02
C PHE A 20 -8.16 -26.95 3.22
N PRO A 21 -9.31 -27.65 3.23
CA PRO A 21 -10.52 -27.17 2.57
C PRO A 21 -11.05 -25.90 3.24
N ASP A 22 -10.97 -25.85 4.57
CA ASP A 22 -11.42 -24.74 5.42
C ASP A 22 -10.29 -24.40 6.40
N TYR A 23 -9.96 -23.12 6.54
CA TYR A 23 -8.94 -22.63 7.49
C TYR A 23 -9.58 -21.99 8.72
N THR A 24 -8.93 -22.13 9.87
CA THR A 24 -9.13 -21.26 11.04
C THR A 24 -7.98 -20.24 11.07
N PRO A 25 -8.11 -19.10 11.78
CA PRO A 25 -6.98 -18.17 11.87
C PRO A 25 -5.77 -18.77 12.58
N TYR A 26 -5.96 -19.83 13.38
CA TYR A 26 -4.88 -20.55 14.08
C TYR A 26 -4.19 -21.61 13.22
N THR A 27 -4.91 -22.23 12.28
CA THR A 27 -4.34 -23.21 11.34
C THR A 27 -3.80 -22.57 10.08
N TYR A 28 -4.10 -21.29 9.85
CA TYR A 28 -3.55 -20.51 8.75
C TYR A 28 -2.01 -20.43 8.85
N PRO A 29 -1.25 -20.71 7.78
CA PRO A 29 0.21 -20.69 7.84
C PRO A 29 0.78 -19.27 7.98
N ASP A 30 1.96 -19.17 8.60
CA ASP A 30 2.72 -17.93 8.65
C ASP A 30 3.70 -17.89 7.46
N SER A 31 3.49 -16.98 6.50
CA SER A 31 4.27 -16.89 5.27
C SER A 31 5.75 -16.52 5.42
N MET A 32 6.18 -16.04 6.60
CA MET A 32 7.59 -15.73 6.85
C MET A 32 8.36 -16.93 7.37
N THR A 33 7.69 -17.88 8.01
CA THR A 33 8.30 -19.08 8.61
C THR A 33 7.93 -20.36 7.87
N GLN A 34 6.79 -20.37 7.20
CA GLN A 34 6.18 -21.52 6.50
C GLN A 34 5.79 -21.11 5.07
N SER A 35 6.72 -20.47 4.33
CA SER A 35 6.44 -19.94 2.99
C SER A 35 5.90 -20.98 2.02
N GLU A 36 6.40 -22.21 2.07
CA GLU A 36 5.95 -23.30 1.19
C GLU A 36 4.47 -23.63 1.39
N LEU A 37 3.96 -23.58 2.63
CA LEU A 37 2.54 -23.80 2.92
C LEU A 37 1.65 -22.68 2.38
N CYS A 38 2.22 -21.51 2.12
CA CYS A 38 1.56 -20.35 1.51
C CYS A 38 1.67 -20.31 -0.02
N GLY A 39 2.23 -21.35 -0.65
CA GLY A 39 2.51 -21.36 -2.08
C GLY A 39 3.66 -20.43 -2.47
N GLN A 40 4.58 -20.12 -1.54
CA GLN A 40 5.71 -19.22 -1.76
C GLN A 40 7.05 -19.95 -1.63
N ILE A 41 7.99 -19.63 -2.53
CA ILE A 41 9.34 -20.20 -2.53
C ILE A 41 10.22 -19.56 -1.43
N LYS A 42 9.85 -18.37 -0.95
CA LYS A 42 10.60 -17.59 0.03
C LYS A 42 9.66 -16.86 1.00
N PRO A 43 10.16 -16.40 2.16
CA PRO A 43 9.41 -15.54 3.05
C PRO A 43 8.77 -14.35 2.32
N SER A 44 7.48 -14.11 2.57
CA SER A 44 6.67 -13.13 1.86
C SER A 44 5.59 -12.53 2.76
N PHE A 45 5.10 -11.33 2.43
CA PHE A 45 3.91 -10.73 3.05
C PHE A 45 2.59 -11.18 2.42
N PHE A 46 2.65 -12.03 1.39
CA PHE A 46 1.51 -12.64 0.73
C PHE A 46 1.43 -14.13 1.07
N CYS A 47 0.24 -14.61 1.37
CA CYS A 47 -0.02 -16.02 1.62
C CYS A 47 -1.31 -16.48 0.93
N ASP A 48 -1.19 -17.52 0.11
CA ASP A 48 -2.31 -18.15 -0.60
C ASP A 48 -2.13 -19.68 -0.61
N PRO A 49 -2.42 -20.36 0.52
CA PRO A 49 -2.21 -21.79 0.68
C PRO A 49 -3.06 -22.64 -0.28
N ASN A 50 -4.15 -22.09 -0.84
CA ASN A 50 -5.03 -22.78 -1.78
C ASN A 50 -4.75 -22.40 -3.25
N ASN A 51 -3.76 -21.55 -3.52
CA ASN A 51 -3.38 -21.06 -4.84
C ASN A 51 -4.53 -20.40 -5.64
N ILE A 52 -5.44 -19.72 -4.96
CA ILE A 52 -6.66 -19.11 -5.53
C ILE A 52 -6.33 -18.01 -6.54
N VAL A 53 -5.31 -17.22 -6.24
CA VAL A 53 -4.91 -16.06 -7.05
C VAL A 53 -4.24 -16.50 -8.35
N ALA A 54 -3.63 -17.70 -8.39
CA ALA A 54 -3.02 -18.24 -9.62
C ALA A 54 -3.98 -19.11 -10.45
N ARG A 55 -5.04 -19.70 -9.86
CA ARG A 55 -5.99 -20.63 -10.54
C ARG A 55 -6.60 -20.10 -11.85
N LYS A 56 -6.65 -18.79 -12.09
CA LYS A 56 -7.31 -18.19 -13.28
C LYS A 56 -6.40 -18.05 -14.51
N LYS A 57 -5.09 -18.28 -14.41
CA LYS A 57 -4.18 -18.25 -15.57
C LYS A 57 -3.85 -19.67 -16.07
N SER A 58 -4.82 -20.31 -16.73
CA SER A 58 -4.56 -21.49 -17.57
C SER A 58 -4.31 -21.09 -19.04
N SER A 59 -3.52 -20.04 -19.26
CA SER A 59 -2.99 -19.76 -20.60
C SER A 59 -1.52 -20.14 -20.59
N GLU A 60 -1.22 -21.24 -21.27
CA GLU A 60 -0.02 -22.10 -21.22
C GLU A 60 1.35 -21.47 -21.50
N ASN A 61 1.53 -20.14 -21.50
CA ASN A 61 2.79 -19.52 -21.93
C ASN A 61 3.25 -18.30 -21.14
N GLU A 62 2.83 -18.13 -19.88
CA GLU A 62 3.35 -17.05 -19.03
C GLU A 62 4.20 -17.62 -17.89
N THR A 63 5.51 -17.48 -18.12
CA THR A 63 6.60 -17.88 -17.26
C THR A 63 6.53 -17.20 -15.89
N VAL A 64 6.99 -17.92 -14.86
CA VAL A 64 7.55 -17.61 -13.50
C VAL A 64 7.65 -16.14 -13.00
N GLN A 65 7.59 -15.13 -13.87
CA GLN A 65 7.65 -13.70 -13.57
C GLN A 65 6.41 -13.15 -12.82
N GLU A 66 5.27 -13.82 -12.84
CA GLU A 66 4.02 -13.29 -12.26
C GLU A 66 3.75 -13.64 -10.80
N GLU A 67 4.38 -14.69 -10.25
CA GLU A 67 4.22 -15.05 -8.83
C GLU A 67 4.88 -14.00 -7.91
N GLN A 68 5.83 -13.21 -8.43
CA GLN A 68 6.53 -12.17 -7.66
C GLN A 68 5.85 -10.79 -7.66
N PHE A 69 4.80 -10.58 -8.46
CA PHE A 69 4.22 -9.25 -8.61
C PHE A 69 3.61 -8.73 -7.30
N MET A 70 2.84 -9.57 -6.60
CA MET A 70 2.20 -9.19 -5.34
C MET A 70 3.22 -8.85 -4.27
N GLU A 71 4.22 -9.71 -4.06
CA GLU A 71 5.28 -9.45 -3.07
C GLU A 71 6.05 -8.17 -3.40
N LYS A 72 6.35 -7.92 -4.68
CA LYS A 72 7.03 -6.70 -5.11
C LYS A 72 6.22 -5.44 -4.74
N GLU A 73 4.91 -5.45 -4.97
CA GLU A 73 4.06 -4.31 -4.64
C GLU A 73 3.98 -4.09 -3.12
N LEU A 74 3.89 -5.18 -2.33
CA LEU A 74 3.90 -5.10 -0.86
C LEU A 74 5.21 -4.53 -0.32
N LEU A 75 6.35 -5.00 -0.83
CA LEU A 75 7.67 -4.45 -0.50
C LEU A 75 7.82 -3.00 -0.95
N TYR A 76 7.23 -2.63 -2.09
CA TYR A 76 7.22 -1.27 -2.59
C TYR A 76 6.47 -0.32 -1.65
N VAL A 77 5.33 -0.72 -1.08
CA VAL A 77 4.64 0.08 -0.04
C VAL A 77 5.57 0.36 1.13
N ARG A 78 6.30 -0.65 1.60
CA ARG A 78 7.23 -0.51 2.74
C ARG A 78 8.40 0.41 2.43
N GLY A 79 8.84 0.49 1.18
CA GLY A 79 9.93 1.37 0.75
C GLY A 79 9.49 2.81 0.48
N GLU A 80 8.24 3.02 0.09
CA GLU A 80 7.71 4.34 -0.32
C GLU A 80 6.94 5.07 0.78
N THR A 81 6.54 4.35 1.83
CA THR A 81 5.88 4.94 2.98
C THR A 81 6.88 5.20 4.10
N ASN A 82 6.55 6.17 4.96
CA ASN A 82 7.35 6.47 6.13
C ASN A 82 6.90 5.60 7.31
N CYS A 83 7.81 5.30 8.22
CA CYS A 83 7.50 4.69 9.50
C CYS A 83 6.61 5.64 10.33
N SER A 84 5.53 5.12 10.92
CA SER A 84 4.57 5.90 11.70
C SER A 84 4.79 5.88 13.22
N CYS A 85 5.82 5.17 13.66
CA CYS A 85 6.10 4.99 15.08
C CYS A 85 6.44 6.31 15.79
N LEU A 86 5.84 6.52 16.97
CA LEU A 86 6.15 7.68 17.82
C LEU A 86 7.62 7.69 18.28
N GLN A 87 8.17 6.50 18.55
CA GLN A 87 9.55 6.37 18.96
C GLN A 87 10.45 6.15 17.75
N GLN A 88 11.24 7.16 17.40
CA GLN A 88 12.12 7.15 16.22
C GLN A 88 13.09 5.95 16.19
N SER A 89 13.51 5.45 17.35
CA SER A 89 14.38 4.26 17.43
C SER A 89 13.76 3.00 16.82
N MET A 90 12.43 2.89 16.80
CA MET A 90 11.73 1.77 16.14
C MET A 90 11.85 1.86 14.62
N CYS A 91 11.85 3.07 14.07
CA CYS A 91 12.02 3.35 12.64
C CYS A 91 13.47 3.23 12.16
N LEU A 92 14.45 3.32 13.07
CA LEU A 92 15.88 3.26 12.75
C LEU A 92 16.43 1.84 12.70
N LYS A 93 15.62 0.80 12.98
CA LYS A 93 16.03 -0.59 12.81
C LYS A 93 16.22 -0.86 11.31
N SER A 94 17.40 -1.37 10.94
CA SER A 94 17.74 -1.66 9.55
C SER A 94 17.08 -2.97 9.07
N PRO A 95 16.47 -2.99 7.86
CA PRO A 95 16.20 -1.82 7.01
C PRO A 95 15.01 -1.01 7.56
N PRO A 96 15.05 0.34 7.52
CA PRO A 96 13.92 1.18 7.94
C PRO A 96 12.72 0.86 7.05
N ARG A 97 11.54 0.64 7.64
CA ARG A 97 10.36 0.22 6.90
C ARG A 97 9.24 1.21 7.16
N GLY A 98 8.54 1.60 6.11
CA GLY A 98 7.22 2.18 6.25
C GLY A 98 6.18 1.13 6.64
N TYR A 99 4.92 1.53 6.53
CA TYR A 99 3.77 0.69 6.82
C TYR A 99 3.88 -0.70 6.19
N THR A 100 3.40 -1.71 6.91
CA THR A 100 3.43 -3.09 6.45
C THR A 100 2.04 -3.52 5.98
N ILE A 101 1.91 -3.90 4.71
CA ILE A 101 0.69 -4.56 4.23
C ILE A 101 0.99 -6.05 4.11
N SER A 102 0.14 -6.89 4.69
CA SER A 102 0.12 -8.32 4.44
C SER A 102 -1.20 -8.74 3.83
N ILE A 103 -1.17 -9.80 3.03
CA ILE A 103 -2.35 -10.34 2.36
C ILE A 103 -2.50 -11.80 2.73
N ALA A 104 -3.66 -12.14 3.28
CA ALA A 104 -4.03 -13.49 3.65
C ALA A 104 -5.23 -13.95 2.80
N VAL A 105 -5.04 -14.99 2.02
CA VAL A 105 -6.07 -15.58 1.16
C VAL A 105 -6.41 -16.98 1.66
N VAL A 106 -7.70 -17.33 1.71
CA VAL A 106 -8.18 -18.69 1.96
C VAL A 106 -9.29 -19.06 1.00
N GLU A 107 -9.46 -20.36 0.73
CA GLU A 107 -10.57 -20.82 -0.10
C GLU A 107 -11.90 -20.66 0.62
N LYS A 108 -11.93 -21.02 1.90
CA LYS A 108 -13.08 -20.88 2.77
C LYS A 108 -12.63 -20.75 4.22
N MET A 109 -13.36 -19.97 5.01
CA MET A 109 -13.21 -19.94 6.46
C MET A 109 -13.90 -21.14 7.10
N HIS A 110 -13.32 -21.61 8.20
CA HIS A 110 -14.05 -22.45 9.12
C HIS A 110 -15.05 -21.57 9.89
N LEU A 111 -16.32 -21.72 9.55
CA LEU A 111 -17.45 -21.04 10.19
C LEU A 111 -18.19 -22.05 11.08
N ASP A 112 -18.71 -21.58 12.21
CA ASP A 112 -19.57 -22.42 13.05
C ASP A 112 -20.88 -22.76 12.30
N ASN A 113 -21.47 -23.93 12.57
CA ASN A 113 -22.58 -24.51 11.79
C ASN A 113 -23.82 -23.60 11.61
N ASN A 114 -23.98 -22.57 12.44
CA ASN A 114 -25.12 -21.63 12.38
C ASN A 114 -24.77 -20.28 11.73
N GLU A 115 -23.53 -20.07 11.32
CA GLU A 115 -23.04 -18.77 10.83
C GLU A 115 -23.15 -18.60 9.31
N THR A 116 -24.35 -18.77 8.77
CA THR A 116 -24.60 -18.64 7.32
C THR A 116 -25.03 -17.24 6.88
N SER A 117 -25.36 -16.36 7.82
CA SER A 117 -25.78 -14.99 7.52
C SER A 117 -24.61 -14.13 7.03
N ARG A 118 -24.90 -13.10 6.21
CA ARG A 118 -23.87 -12.15 5.75
C ARG A 118 -23.16 -11.47 6.91
N GLU A 119 -23.89 -11.14 7.97
CA GLU A 119 -23.33 -10.49 9.17
C GLU A 119 -22.40 -11.42 9.96
N SER A 120 -22.75 -12.69 10.11
CA SER A 120 -21.89 -13.68 10.76
C SER A 120 -20.63 -13.95 9.95
N VAL A 121 -20.74 -14.06 8.62
CA VAL A 121 -19.58 -14.20 7.71
C VAL A 121 -18.64 -13.00 7.82
N LEU A 122 -19.18 -11.76 7.84
CA LEU A 122 -18.38 -10.55 8.04
C LEU A 122 -17.68 -10.53 9.40
N ARG A 123 -18.38 -10.94 10.46
CA ARG A 123 -17.82 -11.03 11.81
C ARG A 123 -16.70 -12.07 11.89
N ALA A 124 -16.89 -13.24 11.28
CA ALA A 124 -15.87 -14.27 11.21
C ALA A 124 -14.64 -13.78 10.43
N ALA A 125 -14.83 -13.11 9.28
CA ALA A 125 -13.75 -12.52 8.51
C ALA A 125 -12.97 -11.46 9.29
N LYS A 126 -13.67 -10.64 10.08
CA LYS A 126 -13.05 -9.68 11.01
C LYS A 126 -12.17 -10.39 12.03
N ILE A 127 -12.71 -11.37 12.75
CA ILE A 127 -11.98 -12.14 13.76
C ILE A 127 -10.76 -12.81 13.13
N PHE A 128 -10.93 -13.38 11.93
CA PHE A 128 -9.86 -14.05 11.21
C PHE A 128 -8.71 -13.09 10.90
N ALA A 129 -9.03 -11.93 10.34
CA ALA A 129 -8.04 -10.91 9.99
C ALA A 129 -7.33 -10.34 11.22
N ASP A 130 -8.08 -10.05 12.30
CA ASP A 130 -7.54 -9.51 13.55
C ASP A 130 -6.58 -10.51 14.21
N VAL A 131 -6.98 -11.78 14.33
CA VAL A 131 -6.13 -12.83 14.91
C VAL A 131 -4.87 -13.07 14.08
N ILE A 132 -4.96 -13.04 12.75
CA ILE A 132 -3.77 -13.17 11.89
C ILE A 132 -2.83 -12.00 12.09
N ARG A 133 -3.34 -10.76 12.08
CA ARG A 133 -2.52 -9.55 12.26
C ARG A 133 -1.79 -9.60 13.60
N ASP A 134 -2.52 -9.88 14.68
CA ASP A 134 -1.95 -9.94 16.03
C ASP A 134 -0.91 -11.06 16.18
N ARG A 135 -1.19 -12.25 15.63
CA ARG A 135 -0.27 -13.40 15.73
C ARG A 135 0.99 -13.21 14.89
N GLN A 136 0.85 -12.70 13.66
CA GLN A 136 1.98 -12.53 12.75
C GLN A 136 2.79 -11.25 13.04
N ASN A 137 2.16 -10.25 13.67
CA ASN A 137 2.74 -9.00 14.18
C ASN A 137 3.82 -8.43 13.25
N ARG A 138 3.41 -8.03 12.04
CA ARG A 138 4.34 -7.66 10.97
C ARG A 138 4.79 -6.20 11.06
N GLY A 139 4.08 -5.40 11.85
CA GLY A 139 4.40 -4.02 12.16
C GLY A 139 5.61 -3.88 13.08
N GLN A 140 6.21 -2.70 13.10
CA GLN A 140 7.25 -2.34 14.07
C GLN A 140 6.65 -1.75 15.35
N CYS A 141 5.52 -1.05 15.21
CA CYS A 141 4.82 -0.39 16.30
C CYS A 141 3.30 -0.45 16.07
N ASP A 142 2.79 -1.57 15.56
CA ASP A 142 1.38 -1.69 15.15
C ASP A 142 1.04 -0.80 13.94
N ASP A 143 2.02 -0.62 13.04
CA ASP A 143 1.94 0.10 11.76
C ASP A 143 1.73 -0.86 10.58
N ASP A 144 1.05 -1.98 10.84
CA ASP A 144 0.70 -2.98 9.86
C ASP A 144 -0.80 -3.15 9.66
N LEU A 145 -1.18 -3.63 8.48
CA LEU A 145 -2.54 -4.03 8.16
C LEU A 145 -2.53 -5.37 7.41
N VAL A 146 -3.60 -6.13 7.59
CA VAL A 146 -3.85 -7.40 6.92
C VAL A 146 -5.09 -7.28 6.06
N ILE A 147 -4.94 -7.48 4.75
CA ILE A 147 -6.06 -7.68 3.83
C ILE A 147 -6.38 -9.17 3.82
N PHE A 148 -7.53 -9.55 4.37
CA PHE A 148 -7.98 -10.92 4.42
C PHE A 148 -9.08 -11.18 3.40
N LEU A 149 -8.93 -12.22 2.57
CA LEU A 149 -9.88 -12.64 1.55
C LEU A 149 -10.28 -14.10 1.79
N SER A 150 -11.59 -14.35 1.92
CA SER A 150 -12.16 -15.70 1.77
C SER A 150 -12.93 -15.79 0.45
N ALA A 151 -12.44 -16.62 -0.46
CA ALA A 151 -12.93 -16.65 -1.84
C ALA A 151 -14.34 -17.24 -1.96
N ARG A 152 -14.61 -18.41 -1.36
CA ARG A 152 -15.93 -19.05 -1.40
C ARG A 152 -16.96 -18.32 -0.56
N ASP A 153 -16.55 -17.73 0.56
CA ASP A 153 -17.44 -16.92 1.40
C ASP A 153 -17.67 -15.51 0.83
N GLN A 154 -16.99 -15.16 -0.27
CA GLN A 154 -17.10 -13.89 -0.99
C GLN A 154 -16.99 -12.65 -0.09
N VAL A 155 -16.05 -12.70 0.86
CA VAL A 155 -15.83 -11.63 1.83
C VAL A 155 -14.37 -11.20 1.85
N VAL A 156 -14.18 -9.90 1.95
CA VAL A 156 -12.89 -9.30 2.28
C VAL A 156 -13.03 -8.49 3.54
N TYR A 157 -11.99 -8.51 4.37
CA TYR A 157 -11.90 -7.64 5.54
C TYR A 157 -10.48 -7.09 5.63
N THR A 158 -10.32 -5.91 6.22
CA THR A 158 -8.99 -5.36 6.50
C THR A 158 -8.86 -5.09 7.99
N SER A 159 -7.91 -5.79 8.63
CA SER A 159 -7.50 -5.47 10.00
C SER A 159 -6.37 -4.46 9.96
N VAL A 160 -6.42 -3.44 10.79
CA VAL A 160 -5.50 -2.29 10.77
C VAL A 160 -4.94 -2.09 12.17
N GLY A 161 -3.63 -1.93 12.27
CA GLY A 161 -2.95 -1.62 13.52
C GLY A 161 -3.18 -0.18 13.99
N SER A 162 -3.09 0.04 15.29
CA SER A 162 -3.40 1.30 15.97
C SER A 162 -2.48 2.48 15.61
N SER A 163 -1.29 2.22 15.05
CA SER A 163 -0.39 3.29 14.58
C SER A 163 -0.71 3.77 13.17
N ILE A 164 -1.70 3.16 12.50
CA ILE A 164 -2.22 3.62 11.20
C ILE A 164 -3.44 4.51 11.45
N ARG A 165 -3.32 5.80 11.13
CA ARG A 165 -4.40 6.78 11.35
C ARG A 165 -5.24 6.96 10.09
N VAL A 166 -5.96 5.91 9.72
CA VAL A 166 -6.89 5.91 8.59
C VAL A 166 -8.31 5.75 9.11
N ASP A 167 -9.22 6.61 8.66
CA ASP A 167 -10.61 6.54 9.08
C ASP A 167 -11.28 5.24 8.64
N ASP A 168 -12.11 4.67 9.52
CA ASP A 168 -12.90 3.47 9.25
C ASP A 168 -13.76 3.59 7.98
N SER A 169 -14.21 4.81 7.64
CA SER A 169 -14.96 5.06 6.40
C SER A 169 -14.12 4.84 5.14
N VAL A 170 -12.82 5.15 5.19
CA VAL A 170 -11.89 4.93 4.07
C VAL A 170 -11.62 3.44 3.92
N ILE A 171 -11.33 2.74 5.03
CA ILE A 171 -11.13 1.29 5.05
C ILE A 171 -12.36 0.59 4.48
N ARG A 172 -13.55 0.91 4.98
CA ARG A 172 -14.82 0.34 4.50
C ARG A 172 -15.03 0.57 3.01
N LYS A 173 -14.77 1.79 2.52
CA LYS A 173 -14.90 2.12 1.09
C LYS A 173 -13.96 1.29 0.22
N ILE A 174 -12.70 1.10 0.65
CA ILE A 174 -11.73 0.28 -0.07
C ILE A 174 -12.19 -1.19 -0.07
N SER A 175 -12.64 -1.72 1.07
CA SER A 175 -13.17 -3.09 1.16
C SER A 175 -14.37 -3.30 0.24
N GLU A 176 -15.38 -2.43 0.29
CA GLU A 176 -16.59 -2.53 -0.55
C GLU A 176 -16.28 -2.47 -2.06
N GLN A 177 -15.34 -1.63 -2.47
CA GLN A 177 -14.90 -1.56 -3.86
C GLN A 177 -14.07 -2.78 -4.27
N GLY A 178 -13.25 -3.32 -3.37
CA GLY A 178 -12.52 -4.57 -3.57
C GLY A 178 -13.46 -5.77 -3.79
N GLU A 179 -14.55 -5.86 -3.02
CA GLU A 179 -15.57 -6.91 -3.17
C GLU A 179 -16.15 -7.00 -4.58
N VAL A 180 -16.20 -5.89 -5.32
CA VAL A 180 -16.68 -5.88 -6.72
C VAL A 180 -15.81 -6.76 -7.62
N PHE A 181 -14.50 -6.76 -7.43
CA PHE A 181 -13.58 -7.64 -8.16
C PHE A 181 -13.76 -9.09 -7.73
N PHE A 182 -13.92 -9.34 -6.44
CA PHE A 182 -14.05 -10.70 -5.90
C PHE A 182 -15.35 -11.38 -6.33
N LYS A 183 -16.46 -10.64 -6.44
CA LYS A 183 -17.71 -11.13 -7.03
C LYS A 183 -17.56 -11.58 -8.49
N LYS A 184 -16.60 -11.00 -9.22
CA LYS A 184 -16.24 -11.37 -10.61
C LYS A 184 -15.13 -12.42 -10.67
N MET A 185 -14.72 -12.98 -9.53
CA MET A 185 -13.59 -13.89 -9.41
C MET A 185 -12.30 -13.29 -10.00
N GLN A 186 -12.10 -11.98 -9.86
CA GLN A 186 -10.91 -11.23 -10.25
C GLN A 186 -10.06 -10.98 -9.00
N TYR A 187 -9.60 -12.07 -8.36
CA TYR A 187 -8.97 -12.01 -7.05
C TYR A 187 -7.64 -11.26 -7.08
N ARG A 188 -6.80 -11.54 -8.08
CA ARG A 188 -5.50 -10.86 -8.26
C ARG A 188 -5.71 -9.37 -8.43
N GLU A 189 -6.53 -8.98 -9.39
CA GLU A 189 -6.79 -7.59 -9.74
C GLU A 189 -7.41 -6.82 -8.57
N GLY A 190 -8.33 -7.46 -7.83
CA GLY A 190 -8.92 -6.86 -6.64
C GLY A 190 -7.91 -6.63 -5.52
N LEU A 191 -7.05 -7.62 -5.23
CA LEU A 191 -6.01 -7.50 -4.19
C LEU A 191 -4.93 -6.46 -4.57
N GLU A 192 -4.51 -6.44 -5.84
CA GLU A 192 -3.60 -5.42 -6.37
C GLU A 192 -4.20 -4.02 -6.27
N TRP A 193 -5.48 -3.87 -6.65
CA TRP A 193 -6.20 -2.62 -6.57
C TRP A 193 -6.30 -2.13 -5.12
N MET A 194 -6.70 -3.00 -4.18
CA MET A 194 -6.78 -2.66 -2.75
C MET A 194 -5.41 -2.24 -2.19
N THR A 195 -4.35 -2.99 -2.51
CA THR A 195 -2.98 -2.67 -2.09
C THR A 195 -2.56 -1.29 -2.58
N LYS A 196 -2.86 -0.95 -3.83
CA LYS A 196 -2.58 0.37 -4.41
C LYS A 196 -3.38 1.49 -3.74
N GLN A 197 -4.65 1.25 -3.39
CA GLN A 197 -5.46 2.23 -2.65
C GLN A 197 -4.90 2.48 -1.26
N TYR A 198 -4.57 1.44 -0.50
CA TYR A 198 -3.95 1.61 0.81
C TYR A 198 -2.61 2.33 0.71
N LYS A 199 -1.76 1.99 -0.27
CA LYS A 199 -0.51 2.73 -0.53
C LYS A 199 -0.77 4.24 -0.71
N HIS A 200 -1.80 4.60 -1.47
CA HIS A 200 -2.14 6.00 -1.71
C HIS A 200 -2.56 6.70 -0.43
N VAL A 201 -3.50 6.12 0.32
CA VAL A 201 -4.00 6.66 1.60
C VAL A 201 -2.87 6.81 2.63
N LEU A 202 -2.02 5.78 2.75
CA LEU A 202 -0.88 5.80 3.68
C LEU A 202 0.19 6.82 3.30
N LYS A 203 0.30 7.16 2.01
CA LYS A 203 1.19 8.24 1.53
C LYS A 203 0.57 9.62 1.74
N GLU A 204 -0.75 9.74 1.56
CA GLU A 204 -1.53 10.98 1.74
C GLU A 204 -1.71 11.39 3.20
N GLU A 205 -1.73 10.46 4.15
CA GLU A 205 -1.73 10.76 5.60
C GLU A 205 -0.60 11.75 5.98
N LYS A 206 0.46 11.82 5.18
CA LYS A 206 1.54 12.80 5.31
C LYS A 206 1.25 14.14 4.63
N MET A 207 0.56 14.19 3.49
CA MET A 207 0.25 15.45 2.81
C MET A 207 -0.65 16.32 3.68
N ASP A 208 -1.63 15.72 4.35
CA ASP A 208 -2.47 16.43 5.31
C ASP A 208 -1.67 16.92 6.52
N LYS A 209 -0.67 16.16 7.00
CA LYS A 209 0.26 16.63 8.05
C LYS A 209 1.21 17.73 7.56
N LEU A 210 1.59 17.73 6.28
CA LEU A 210 2.49 18.75 5.71
C LEU A 210 1.76 20.07 5.44
N TRP A 211 0.49 19.99 4.99
CA TRP A 211 -0.37 21.16 4.80
C TRP A 211 -0.91 21.71 6.13
N ASN A 212 -1.18 20.86 7.13
CA ASN A 212 -1.58 21.29 8.47
C ASN A 212 -0.40 21.73 9.35
N TRP A 213 0.71 22.18 8.75
CA TRP A 213 1.74 22.86 9.52
C TRP A 213 1.13 24.14 10.10
N PRO A 214 1.08 24.31 11.44
CA PRO A 214 0.62 25.56 12.01
C PRO A 214 1.74 26.56 11.80
N LEU A 215 1.78 27.20 10.63
CA LEU A 215 2.61 28.38 10.48
C LEU A 215 2.08 29.38 11.51
N PRO A 216 2.91 29.81 12.48
CA PRO A 216 2.49 30.84 13.42
C PRO A 216 1.96 32.03 12.62
N GLU A 217 0.88 32.67 13.09
CA GLU A 217 0.27 33.80 12.37
C GLU A 217 1.30 34.88 11.97
N TRP A 218 2.34 35.06 12.79
CA TRP A 218 3.48 35.93 12.53
C TRP A 218 4.29 35.59 11.27
N VAL A 219 4.44 34.31 10.94
CA VAL A 219 5.15 33.88 9.72
C VAL A 219 4.34 34.24 8.47
N LEU A 220 3.01 34.15 8.54
CA LEU A 220 2.14 34.58 7.44
C LEU A 220 2.22 36.10 7.24
N LEU A 221 2.18 36.87 8.34
CA LEU A 221 2.29 38.33 8.32
C LEU A 221 3.66 38.80 7.79
N THR A 222 4.75 38.13 8.17
CA THR A 222 6.09 38.48 7.67
C THR A 222 6.24 38.18 6.18
N LEU A 223 5.75 37.05 5.70
CA LEU A 223 5.75 36.70 4.27
C LEU A 223 4.92 37.70 3.44
N ALA A 224 3.72 38.04 3.90
CA ALA A 224 2.87 39.05 3.25
C ALA A 224 3.55 40.43 3.21
N GLY A 225 4.19 40.85 4.31
CA GLY A 225 4.96 42.09 4.35
C GLY A 225 6.14 42.11 3.37
N LEU A 226 6.86 40.99 3.25
CA LEU A 226 7.98 40.85 2.33
C LEU A 226 7.54 40.98 0.87
N VAL A 227 6.42 40.34 0.52
CA VAL A 227 5.82 40.45 -0.82
C VAL A 227 5.40 41.90 -1.12
N LEU A 228 4.81 42.61 -0.15
CA LEU A 228 4.46 44.02 -0.30
C LEU A 228 5.67 44.92 -0.52
N VAL A 229 6.78 44.69 0.19
CA VAL A 229 8.03 45.45 0.00
C VAL A 229 8.62 45.20 -1.40
N VAL A 230 8.60 43.96 -1.88
CA VAL A 230 9.05 43.62 -3.24
C VAL A 230 8.17 44.31 -4.29
N LEU A 231 6.84 44.28 -4.11
CA LEU A 231 5.93 44.98 -5.01
C LEU A 231 6.12 46.50 -4.99
N ALA A 232 6.31 47.11 -3.82
CA ALA A 232 6.55 48.54 -3.69
C ALA A 232 7.87 48.96 -4.37
N THR A 233 8.93 48.18 -4.19
CA THR A 233 10.23 48.44 -4.84
C THR A 233 10.15 48.29 -6.36
N LEU A 234 9.41 47.29 -6.87
CA LEU A 234 9.13 47.16 -8.30
C LEU A 234 8.35 48.35 -8.85
N ILE A 235 7.31 48.82 -8.15
CA ILE A 235 6.54 49.99 -8.58
C ILE A 235 7.41 51.25 -8.59
N CYS A 236 8.20 51.48 -7.53
CA CYS A 236 9.12 52.62 -7.45
C CYS A 236 10.17 52.61 -8.57
N THR A 237 10.72 51.45 -8.90
CA THR A 237 11.71 51.32 -9.99
C THR A 237 11.09 51.58 -11.35
N ILE A 238 9.87 51.10 -11.61
CA ILE A 238 9.13 51.39 -12.85
C ILE A 238 8.86 52.90 -12.97
N ILE A 239 8.35 53.54 -11.91
CA ILE A 239 8.10 54.99 -11.91
C ILE A 239 9.39 55.77 -12.15
N TYR A 240 10.48 55.41 -11.48
CA TYR A 240 11.78 56.04 -11.68
C TYR A 240 12.29 55.92 -13.12
N MET A 241 12.15 54.73 -13.72
CA MET A 241 12.54 54.50 -15.11
C MET A 241 11.67 55.30 -16.08
N CYS A 242 10.35 55.37 -15.87
CA CYS A 242 9.45 56.22 -16.66
C CYS A 242 9.85 57.71 -16.59
N ILE A 243 10.09 58.24 -15.39
CA ILE A 243 10.52 59.64 -15.21
C ILE A 243 11.86 59.90 -15.91
N ARG A 244 12.82 58.98 -15.78
CA ARG A 244 14.14 59.10 -16.41
C ARG A 244 14.03 59.06 -17.95
N PHE A 245 13.17 58.20 -18.49
CA PHE A 245 12.94 58.10 -19.93
C PHE A 245 12.28 59.37 -20.47
N CYS A 246 11.21 59.86 -19.84
CA CYS A 246 10.55 61.12 -20.21
C CYS A 246 11.48 62.35 -20.08
N ARG A 247 12.45 62.33 -19.14
CA ARG A 247 13.46 63.39 -19.01
C ARG A 247 14.59 63.31 -20.03
N LYS A 248 14.86 62.14 -20.60
CA LYS A 248 15.85 61.96 -21.65
C LYS A 248 15.31 62.51 -22.98
N ASP A 249 14.07 62.16 -23.30
CA ASP A 249 13.36 62.61 -24.51
C ASP A 249 13.29 64.15 -24.59
N ARG A 250 12.92 64.79 -23.47
CA ARG A 250 12.92 66.26 -23.38
C ARG A 250 14.30 66.89 -23.58
N ARG A 251 15.40 66.21 -23.25
CA ARG A 251 16.75 66.77 -23.37
C ARG A 251 17.24 66.74 -24.82
N ASP A 252 16.83 65.72 -25.57
CA ASP A 252 17.16 65.56 -26.98
C ASP A 252 16.40 66.60 -27.84
N GLU A 253 15.20 67.01 -27.41
CA GLU A 253 14.40 68.07 -28.07
C GLU A 253 15.04 69.47 -27.99
N TYR A 254 15.70 69.83 -26.88
CA TYR A 254 16.39 71.14 -26.76
C TYR A 254 17.72 71.22 -27.54
N SER A 255 18.35 70.08 -27.84
CA SER A 255 19.58 70.06 -28.65
C SER A 255 19.36 70.22 -30.16
N MET A 256 18.11 70.21 -30.63
CA MET A 256 17.78 70.37 -32.05
C MET A 256 17.36 71.81 -32.43
N VAL A 257 17.48 72.77 -31.52
CA VAL A 257 17.03 74.18 -31.72
C VAL A 257 18.18 75.14 -32.06
N GLU A 258 19.42 74.67 -32.19
CA GLU A 258 20.52 75.50 -32.72
C GLU A 258 20.76 75.22 -34.22
N HIS A 259 20.06 75.98 -35.06
CA HIS A 259 20.41 76.25 -36.46
C HIS A 259 20.33 77.75 -36.74
#